data_AF-A0A4Q3G279-F1
#
_entry.id   AF-A0A4Q3G279-F1
#
_cell.length_a   1.000
_cell.length_b   1.000
_cell.length_c   1.000
_cell.angle_alpha   90.00
_cell.angle_beta   90.00
_cell.angle_gamma   90.00
#
_symmetry.space_group_name_H-M   'P 1'
#
loop_
_entity.id
_entity.type
_entity.pdbx_description
1 polymer ?
#
loop_
_entity_poly.entity_id
_entity_poly.type
_entity_poly.pdbx_seq_one_letter_code
_entity_poly.pdbx_strand_id
1 'polypeptide(L)'
;MLCACLGSAALGPSMGQAGVIVGGTRLIYHADKKQAALSIANPDKHTDYLIQSWVDHFLAAETDPVPFIITPPLFRLDAEQENLLRVVYTGSDLPTDRESIYWLSVKSIAATERSSENRLQIAVRSRIKLIYRPAGLARGAADAYKALRFTRQGERLSIHNPTPYFVSLQSVKVGDHAISQPGMVPPLGSHALSVPAQATGPVSWQAINDYGGISDTAHQ
;
A
#
# COMPACT_ATOMS: atom_id res chain seq x y z
N MET A 1 -10.80 64.56 -11.70
CA MET A 1 -11.64 63.74 -10.81
C MET A 1 -12.22 62.62 -11.65
N LEU A 2 -11.67 61.40 -11.59
CA LEU A 2 -12.39 60.15 -11.89
C LEU A 2 -11.55 58.97 -11.36
N CYS A 3 -12.18 58.17 -10.48
CA CYS A 3 -11.58 57.11 -9.68
C CYS A 3 -11.10 55.92 -10.52
N ALA A 4 -9.92 55.39 -10.19
CA ALA A 4 -9.46 54.07 -10.62
C ALA A 4 -9.88 53.04 -9.55
N CYS A 5 -10.78 52.12 -9.90
CA CYS A 5 -11.11 50.96 -9.06
C CYS A 5 -10.16 49.81 -9.39
N LEU A 6 -9.22 49.48 -8.50
CA LEU A 6 -8.46 48.24 -8.56
C LEU A 6 -9.37 47.08 -8.12
N GLY A 7 -9.76 46.22 -9.06
CA GLY A 7 -10.44 44.96 -8.76
C GLY A 7 -9.44 43.88 -8.34
N SER A 8 -9.40 43.54 -7.05
CA SER A 8 -8.67 42.38 -6.54
C SER A 8 -9.36 41.08 -6.97
N ALA A 9 -8.71 40.28 -7.82
CA ALA A 9 -9.15 38.92 -8.13
C ALA A 9 -8.83 38.00 -6.96
N ALA A 10 -9.84 37.64 -6.16
CA ALA A 10 -9.71 36.61 -5.13
C ALA A 10 -9.66 35.23 -5.82
N LEU A 11 -8.49 34.58 -5.78
CA LEU A 11 -8.39 33.15 -6.09
C LEU A 11 -9.10 32.39 -4.95
N GLY A 12 -10.34 31.95 -5.20
CA GLY A 12 -11.03 31.03 -4.29
C GLY A 12 -10.28 29.70 -4.20
N PRO A 13 -10.21 29.05 -3.02
CA PRO A 13 -9.59 27.74 -2.89
C PRO A 13 -10.34 26.74 -3.77
N SER A 14 -9.59 25.98 -4.57
CA SER A 14 -10.12 24.82 -5.27
C SER A 14 -10.67 23.84 -4.24
N MET A 15 -12.00 23.66 -4.23
CA MET A 15 -12.64 22.57 -3.49
C MET A 15 -12.18 21.26 -4.11
N GLY A 16 -11.13 20.66 -3.54
CA GLY A 16 -10.78 19.27 -3.85
C GLY A 16 -11.87 18.37 -3.29
N GLN A 17 -12.52 17.57 -4.15
CA GLN A 17 -13.34 16.45 -3.68
C GLN A 17 -12.43 15.46 -2.99
N ALA A 18 -12.48 15.44 -1.65
CA ALA A 18 -11.69 14.52 -0.85
C ALA A 18 -12.49 13.21 -0.70
N GLY A 19 -12.04 12.16 -1.37
CA GLY A 19 -12.62 10.82 -1.21
C GLY A 19 -12.24 10.17 0.12
N VAL A 20 -12.57 8.89 0.26
CA VAL A 20 -12.28 8.10 1.46
C VAL A 20 -10.76 7.90 1.63
N ILE A 21 -10.26 8.22 2.83
CA ILE A 21 -8.86 8.06 3.24
C ILE A 21 -8.70 6.74 4.00
N VAL A 22 -7.70 5.94 3.60
CA VAL A 22 -7.28 4.74 4.33
C VAL A 22 -6.03 5.08 5.13
N GLY A 23 -6.04 4.82 6.44
CA GLY A 23 -5.03 5.25 7.40
C GLY A 23 -3.65 4.59 7.28
N GLY A 24 -3.35 3.91 6.17
CA GLY A 24 -2.06 3.29 5.91
C GLY A 24 -1.94 2.77 4.48
N THR A 25 -0.70 2.62 4.01
CA THR A 25 -0.37 2.01 2.70
C THR A 25 -0.12 0.51 2.80
N ARG A 26 -0.12 -0.02 4.02
CA ARG A 26 0.02 -1.43 4.38
C ARG A 26 -0.51 -1.67 5.79
N LEU A 27 -0.82 -2.93 6.09
CA LEU A 27 -1.16 -3.40 7.42
C LEU A 27 -0.31 -4.64 7.75
N ILE A 28 0.39 -4.60 8.89
CA ILE A 28 1.11 -5.75 9.42
C ILE A 28 0.20 -6.47 10.41
N TYR A 29 -0.12 -7.73 10.13
CA TYR A 29 -0.82 -8.62 11.06
C TYR A 29 0.22 -9.46 11.80
N HIS A 30 0.43 -9.19 13.08
CA HIS A 30 1.30 -10.00 13.92
C HIS A 30 0.57 -11.23 14.44
N ALA A 31 1.15 -12.42 14.27
CA ALA A 31 0.53 -13.69 14.63
C ALA A 31 0.24 -13.84 16.15
N ASP A 32 0.93 -13.09 17.00
CA ASP A 32 0.69 -13.07 18.45
C ASP A 32 -0.51 -12.18 18.85
N LYS A 33 -1.15 -11.51 17.88
CA LYS A 33 -2.31 -10.64 18.10
C LYS A 33 -3.59 -11.31 17.61
N LYS A 34 -4.69 -11.01 18.31
CA LYS A 34 -6.04 -11.47 17.95
C LYS A 34 -6.60 -10.76 16.71
N GLN A 35 -6.11 -9.55 16.42
CA GLN A 35 -6.56 -8.73 15.31
C GLN A 35 -5.54 -7.63 15.00
N ALA A 36 -5.62 -7.10 13.78
CA ALA A 36 -4.99 -5.85 13.38
C ALA A 36 -6.07 -4.81 13.01
N ALA A 37 -5.77 -3.52 13.15
CA ALA A 37 -6.74 -2.45 12.91
C ALA A 37 -6.26 -1.50 11.81
N LEU A 38 -7.21 -1.01 11.01
CA LEU A 38 -6.97 -0.03 9.95
C LEU A 38 -8.03 1.07 10.04
N SER A 39 -7.59 2.32 10.18
CA SER A 39 -8.50 3.49 10.15
C SER A 39 -8.97 3.78 8.73
N ILE A 40 -10.23 4.18 8.61
CA ILE A 40 -10.84 4.72 7.40
C ILE A 40 -11.59 6.00 7.77
N ALA A 41 -11.31 7.08 7.07
CA ALA A 41 -11.93 8.38 7.29
C ALA A 41 -12.60 8.89 6.02
N ASN A 42 -13.73 9.56 6.20
CA ASN A 42 -14.39 10.34 5.16
C ASN A 42 -14.26 11.83 5.50
N PRO A 43 -13.30 12.55 4.89
CA PRO A 43 -13.14 13.98 5.11
C PRO A 43 -14.16 14.84 4.33
N ASP A 44 -14.98 14.23 3.45
CA ASP A 44 -16.01 14.96 2.72
C ASP A 44 -17.10 15.47 3.67
N LYS A 45 -17.60 16.67 3.41
CA LYS A 45 -18.58 17.35 4.25
C LYS A 45 -20.04 17.05 3.90
N HIS A 46 -20.26 16.47 2.73
CA HIS A 46 -21.59 16.38 2.12
C HIS A 46 -21.88 14.99 1.54
N THR A 47 -20.85 14.19 1.29
CA THR A 47 -20.97 12.89 0.63
C THR A 47 -20.75 11.77 1.63
N ASP A 48 -21.78 10.96 1.86
CA ASP A 48 -21.64 9.69 2.56
C ASP A 48 -21.11 8.61 1.61
N TYR A 49 -20.42 7.61 2.17
CA TYR A 49 -19.91 6.48 1.39
C TYR A 49 -20.42 5.16 1.94
N LEU A 50 -20.76 4.23 1.04
CA LEU A 50 -20.84 2.82 1.38
C LEU A 50 -19.44 2.21 1.24
N ILE A 51 -18.93 1.66 2.34
CA ILE A 51 -17.61 1.05 2.43
C ILE A 51 -17.78 -0.46 2.44
N GLN A 52 -17.16 -1.13 1.48
CA GLN A 52 -17.01 -2.59 1.45
C GLN A 52 -15.55 -2.96 1.61
N SER A 53 -15.24 -3.90 2.49
CA SER A 53 -13.87 -4.33 2.76
C SER A 53 -13.73 -5.85 2.75
N TRP A 54 -12.64 -6.34 2.18
CA TRP A 54 -12.32 -7.77 2.11
C TRP A 54 -10.81 -7.99 1.90
N VAL A 55 -10.37 -9.23 2.04
CA VAL A 55 -8.99 -9.65 1.75
C VAL A 55 -8.99 -10.54 0.50
N ASP A 56 -8.08 -10.28 -0.42
CA ASP A 56 -7.82 -11.10 -1.61
C ASP A 56 -6.43 -11.74 -1.52
N HIS A 57 -6.23 -12.83 -2.26
CA HIS A 57 -4.89 -13.37 -2.54
C HIS A 57 -3.97 -12.33 -3.16
N PHE A 58 -2.68 -12.41 -2.83
CA PHE A 58 -1.70 -11.53 -3.45
C PHE A 58 -1.48 -11.85 -4.92
N LEU A 59 -1.38 -13.14 -5.26
CA LEU A 59 -1.29 -13.64 -6.62
C LEU A 59 -2.66 -14.14 -7.10
N ALA A 60 -3.05 -13.76 -8.32
CA ALA A 60 -4.36 -14.12 -8.88
C ALA A 60 -4.55 -15.63 -9.15
N ALA A 61 -3.47 -16.42 -9.13
CA ALA A 61 -3.50 -17.85 -9.39
C ALA A 61 -3.76 -18.70 -8.12
N GLU A 62 -3.70 -18.10 -6.93
CA GLU A 62 -4.02 -18.79 -5.67
C GLU A 62 -5.53 -19.00 -5.54
N THR A 63 -5.92 -20.18 -5.03
CA THR A 63 -7.33 -20.62 -4.96
C THR A 63 -7.73 -21.21 -3.60
N ASP A 64 -6.79 -21.32 -2.67
CA ASP A 64 -7.06 -21.73 -1.30
C ASP A 64 -7.90 -20.66 -0.56
N PRO A 65 -8.63 -20.98 0.51
CA PRO A 65 -9.39 -19.97 1.23
C PRO A 65 -8.47 -18.91 1.87
N VAL A 66 -8.71 -17.63 1.55
CA VAL A 66 -8.02 -16.51 2.23
C VAL A 66 -8.33 -16.54 3.73
N PRO A 67 -7.31 -16.62 4.61
CA PRO A 67 -7.55 -16.88 6.03
C PRO A 67 -7.75 -15.61 6.86
N PHE A 68 -8.42 -14.62 6.28
CA PHE A 68 -8.66 -13.33 6.92
C PHE A 68 -10.08 -12.86 6.69
N ILE A 69 -10.67 -12.33 7.74
CA ILE A 69 -11.95 -11.63 7.69
C ILE A 69 -11.77 -10.18 8.14
N ILE A 70 -12.57 -9.28 7.58
CA ILE A 70 -12.61 -7.87 7.97
C ILE A 70 -13.97 -7.55 8.58
N THR A 71 -13.95 -6.87 9.73
CA THR A 71 -15.16 -6.43 10.43
C THR A 71 -15.13 -4.92 10.65
N PRO A 72 -16.19 -4.17 10.29
CA PRO A 72 -17.34 -4.61 9.50
C PRO A 72 -16.98 -4.80 8.01
N PRO A 73 -17.51 -5.85 7.32
CA PRO A 73 -17.23 -6.07 5.90
C PRO A 73 -17.97 -5.10 4.98
N LEU A 74 -19.09 -4.53 5.45
CA LEU A 74 -19.91 -3.56 4.74
C LEU A 74 -20.53 -2.59 5.76
N PHE A 75 -20.36 -1.29 5.56
CA PHE A 75 -20.98 -0.28 6.42
C PHE A 75 -21.08 1.06 5.69
N ARG A 76 -21.98 1.92 6.17
CA ARG A 76 -22.06 3.32 5.73
C ARG A 76 -21.11 4.16 6.57
N LEU A 77 -20.33 5.01 5.91
CA LEU A 77 -19.42 5.98 6.50
C LEU A 77 -19.94 7.38 6.15
N ASP A 78 -20.52 8.06 7.14
CA ASP A 78 -21.11 9.38 6.94
C ASP A 78 -20.03 10.45 6.67
N ALA A 79 -20.46 11.61 6.18
CA ALA A 79 -19.63 12.81 6.07
C ALA A 79 -18.90 13.11 7.39
N GLU A 80 -17.62 13.49 7.28
CA GLU A 80 -16.72 13.85 8.38
C GLU A 80 -16.52 12.76 9.45
N GLN A 81 -16.92 11.51 9.18
CA GLN A 81 -16.74 10.38 10.10
C GLN A 81 -15.44 9.60 9.87
N GLU A 82 -14.99 8.95 10.94
CA GLU A 82 -13.92 7.95 10.93
C GLU A 82 -14.43 6.63 11.52
N ASN A 83 -13.95 5.51 10.98
CA ASN A 83 -14.22 4.19 11.53
C ASN A 83 -12.97 3.30 11.48
N LEU A 84 -12.97 2.25 12.30
CA LEU A 84 -11.88 1.26 12.37
C LEU A 84 -12.33 -0.08 11.77
N LEU A 85 -11.62 -0.52 10.74
CA LEU A 85 -11.68 -1.90 10.27
C LEU A 85 -10.82 -2.78 11.16
N ARG A 86 -11.36 -3.95 11.53
CA ARG A 86 -10.64 -5.00 12.26
C ARG A 86 -10.41 -6.19 11.34
N VAL A 87 -9.15 -6.52 11.12
CA VAL A 87 -8.72 -7.71 10.39
C VAL A 87 -8.44 -8.81 11.39
N VAL A 88 -9.05 -9.98 11.19
CA VAL A 88 -8.92 -11.15 12.07
C VAL A 88 -8.45 -12.34 11.25
N TYR A 89 -7.42 -13.03 11.73
CA TYR A 89 -6.95 -14.28 11.13
C TYR A 89 -7.84 -15.45 11.55
N THR A 90 -8.23 -16.31 10.60
CA THR A 90 -9.18 -17.40 10.83
C THR A 90 -8.53 -18.76 11.10
N GLY A 91 -7.19 -18.85 11.14
CA GLY A 91 -6.47 -20.03 11.63
C GLY A 91 -6.13 -21.11 10.59
N SER A 92 -5.84 -20.74 9.34
CA SER A 92 -5.29 -21.68 8.33
C SER A 92 -3.82 -22.04 8.57
N ASP A 93 -3.26 -23.02 7.88
CA ASP A 93 -1.82 -23.28 7.93
C ASP A 93 -1.04 -22.25 7.10
N LEU A 94 -0.49 -21.24 7.76
CA LEU A 94 0.46 -20.29 7.16
C LEU A 94 1.90 -20.65 7.52
N PRO A 95 2.88 -20.36 6.63
CA PRO A 95 4.29 -20.49 6.94
C PRO A 95 4.67 -19.82 8.27
N THR A 96 5.41 -20.53 9.10
CA THR A 96 5.88 -20.04 10.41
C THR A 96 7.30 -19.49 10.36
N ASP A 97 8.03 -19.76 9.28
CA ASP A 97 9.43 -19.39 9.05
C ASP A 97 9.62 -18.11 8.21
N ARG A 98 8.54 -17.59 7.60
CA ARG A 98 8.56 -16.41 6.74
C ARG A 98 7.22 -15.67 6.72
N GLU A 99 7.24 -14.41 6.31
CA GLU A 99 6.02 -13.65 6.10
C GLU A 99 5.16 -14.21 4.96
N SER A 100 3.84 -14.00 5.08
CA SER A 100 2.87 -14.22 4.00
C SER A 100 2.21 -12.89 3.63
N ILE A 101 1.75 -12.74 2.39
CA ILE A 101 1.19 -11.47 1.91
C ILE A 101 -0.15 -11.67 1.20
N TYR A 102 -1.04 -10.70 1.40
CA TYR A 102 -2.38 -10.61 0.84
C TYR A 102 -2.68 -9.17 0.41
N TRP A 103 -3.76 -8.96 -0.33
CA TRP A 103 -4.32 -7.62 -0.56
C TRP A 103 -5.47 -7.36 0.39
N LEU A 104 -5.42 -6.25 1.12
CA LEU A 104 -6.59 -5.68 1.79
C LEU A 104 -7.22 -4.67 0.84
N SER A 105 -8.47 -4.93 0.47
CA SER A 105 -9.26 -4.09 -0.43
C SER A 105 -10.29 -3.29 0.36
N VAL A 106 -10.35 -1.98 0.10
CA VAL A 106 -11.41 -1.08 0.57
C VAL A 106 -12.05 -0.43 -0.64
N LYS A 107 -13.33 -0.73 -0.88
CA LYS A 107 -14.13 -0.12 -1.93
C LYS A 107 -15.05 0.92 -1.33
N SER A 108 -14.92 2.16 -1.77
CA SER A 108 -15.80 3.27 -1.42
C SER A 108 -16.75 3.58 -2.57
N ILE A 109 -18.04 3.60 -2.28
CA ILE A 109 -19.10 3.90 -3.23
C ILE A 109 -19.82 5.15 -2.73
N ALA A 110 -19.73 6.26 -3.46
CA ALA A 110 -20.36 7.52 -3.06
C ALA A 110 -21.89 7.38 -3.09
N ALA A 111 -22.56 7.94 -2.08
CA ALA A 111 -24.01 8.09 -2.08
C ALA A 111 -24.45 8.97 -3.25
N THR A 112 -25.58 8.64 -3.85
CA THR A 112 -26.14 9.38 -4.99
C THR A 112 -27.60 9.70 -4.73
N GLU A 113 -27.98 10.93 -5.01
CA GLU A 113 -29.39 11.33 -5.05
C GLU A 113 -30.09 10.74 -6.26
N ARG A 114 -31.39 10.44 -6.13
CA ARG A 114 -32.22 10.06 -7.28
C ARG A 114 -32.45 11.28 -8.15
N SER A 115 -31.91 11.25 -9.37
CA SER A 115 -32.14 12.25 -10.41
C SER A 115 -32.48 11.55 -11.72
N SER A 116 -33.29 12.20 -12.57
CA SER A 116 -33.63 11.75 -13.92
C SER A 116 -32.56 12.08 -14.97
N GLU A 117 -31.44 12.69 -14.55
CA GLU A 117 -30.34 13.06 -15.44
C GLU A 117 -29.30 11.95 -15.56
N ASN A 118 -28.60 11.91 -16.70
CA ASN A 118 -27.47 11.02 -16.91
C ASN A 118 -26.31 11.42 -15.99
N ARG A 119 -25.90 10.50 -15.10
CA ARG A 119 -24.80 10.73 -14.16
C ARG A 119 -23.72 9.67 -14.27
N LEU A 120 -22.47 10.11 -14.22
CA LEU A 120 -21.32 9.24 -14.03
C LEU A 120 -21.14 8.97 -12.53
N GLN A 121 -21.07 7.70 -12.15
CA GLN A 121 -20.77 7.26 -10.78
C GLN A 121 -19.39 6.63 -10.75
N ILE A 122 -18.58 7.03 -9.76
CA ILE A 122 -17.24 6.50 -9.56
C ILE A 122 -17.21 5.76 -8.23
N ALA A 123 -16.81 4.48 -8.28
CA ALA A 123 -16.45 3.70 -7.10
C ALA A 123 -14.92 3.52 -7.09
N VAL A 124 -14.29 3.86 -5.98
CA VAL A 124 -12.83 3.75 -5.83
C VAL A 124 -12.52 2.50 -5.02
N ARG A 125 -11.60 1.66 -5.51
CA ARG A 125 -11.06 0.50 -4.77
C ARG A 125 -9.60 0.76 -4.43
N SER A 126 -9.36 1.06 -3.16
CA SER A 126 -8.01 1.14 -2.60
C SER A 126 -7.53 -0.27 -2.24
N ARG A 127 -6.34 -0.65 -2.69
CA ARG A 127 -5.70 -1.94 -2.36
C ARG A 127 -4.38 -1.67 -1.65
N ILE A 128 -4.24 -2.22 -0.44
CA ILE A 128 -3.02 -2.12 0.35
C ILE A 128 -2.49 -3.50 0.71
N LYS A 129 -1.20 -3.60 1.02
CA LYS A 129 -0.59 -4.87 1.41
C LYS A 129 -1.04 -5.25 2.81
N LEU A 130 -1.53 -6.48 2.98
CA LEU A 130 -1.71 -7.12 4.28
C LEU A 130 -0.60 -8.15 4.44
N ILE A 131 0.31 -7.93 5.38
CA ILE A 131 1.47 -8.81 5.61
C ILE A 131 1.26 -9.55 6.92
N TYR A 132 1.15 -10.87 6.84
CA TYR A 132 1.13 -11.75 8.01
C TYR A 132 2.56 -12.02 8.47
N ARG A 133 2.84 -11.70 9.72
CA ARG A 133 4.15 -11.87 10.36
C ARG A 133 4.07 -12.91 11.49
N PRO A 134 4.66 -14.11 11.30
CA PRO A 134 4.80 -15.10 12.36
C PRO A 134 5.44 -14.54 13.64
N ALA A 135 5.05 -15.07 14.80
CA ALA A 135 5.49 -14.57 16.10
C ALA A 135 7.02 -14.62 16.29
N GLY A 136 7.69 -15.61 15.69
CA GLY A 136 9.15 -15.76 15.73
C GLY A 136 9.91 -14.69 14.92
N LEU A 137 9.22 -13.90 14.09
CA LEU A 137 9.80 -12.92 13.17
C LEU A 137 9.53 -11.47 13.57
N ALA A 138 9.31 -11.18 14.85
CA ALA A 138 9.01 -9.80 15.25
C ALA A 138 10.20 -8.83 15.11
N ARG A 139 11.45 -9.33 15.00
CA ARG A 139 12.68 -8.51 15.01
C ARG A 139 13.44 -8.58 13.69
N GLY A 140 13.90 -7.43 13.20
CA GLY A 140 14.79 -7.34 12.03
C GLY A 140 14.09 -6.93 10.72
N ALA A 141 12.76 -6.81 10.70
CA ALA A 141 12.02 -6.32 9.53
C ALA A 141 12.53 -4.95 9.03
N ALA A 142 12.82 -4.03 9.96
CA ALA A 142 13.32 -2.69 9.66
C ALA A 142 14.68 -2.70 8.93
N ASP A 143 15.51 -3.71 9.17
CA ASP A 143 16.86 -3.84 8.60
C ASP A 143 16.93 -4.85 7.45
N ALA A 144 15.84 -5.56 7.16
CA ALA A 144 15.81 -6.63 6.15
C ALA A 144 16.29 -6.14 4.77
N TYR A 145 15.98 -4.90 4.41
CA TYR A 145 16.39 -4.31 3.15
C TYR A 145 17.91 -4.18 3.00
N LYS A 146 18.67 -4.06 4.10
CA LYS A 146 20.14 -3.97 4.09
C LYS A 146 20.79 -5.31 3.76
N ALA A 147 20.07 -6.41 3.96
CA ALA A 147 20.55 -7.76 3.67
C ALA A 147 20.33 -8.18 2.21
N LEU A 148 19.68 -7.35 1.38
CA LEU A 148 19.52 -7.64 -0.04
C LEU A 148 20.89 -7.79 -0.73
N ARG A 149 20.93 -8.66 -1.74
CA ARG A 149 22.10 -8.89 -2.58
C ARG A 149 21.74 -8.69 -4.04
N PHE A 150 22.53 -7.90 -4.75
CA PHE A 150 22.31 -7.56 -6.14
C PHE A 150 23.36 -8.24 -7.02
N THR A 151 22.90 -8.94 -8.05
CA THR A 151 23.78 -9.57 -9.04
C THR A 151 23.29 -9.23 -10.43
N ARG A 152 24.19 -8.75 -11.30
CA ARG A 152 23.83 -8.37 -12.66
C ARG A 152 24.35 -9.38 -13.69
N GLN A 153 23.50 -9.71 -14.65
CA GLN A 153 23.84 -10.50 -15.83
C GLN A 153 23.23 -9.83 -17.06
N GLY A 154 24.09 -9.17 -17.87
CA GLY A 154 23.63 -8.36 -18.99
C GLY A 154 22.66 -7.25 -18.56
N GLU A 155 21.49 -7.24 -19.17
CA GLU A 155 20.42 -6.27 -18.89
C GLU A 155 19.49 -6.67 -17.72
N ARG A 156 19.85 -7.72 -16.98
CA ARG A 156 19.04 -8.22 -15.86
C ARG A 156 19.78 -8.02 -14.54
N LEU A 157 19.15 -7.29 -13.63
CA LEU A 157 19.58 -7.13 -12.24
C LEU A 157 18.73 -8.05 -11.36
N SER A 158 19.34 -9.09 -10.82
CA SER A 158 18.73 -10.00 -9.86
C SER A 158 18.95 -9.49 -8.45
N ILE A 159 17.88 -9.44 -7.67
CA ILE A 159 17.86 -9.03 -6.27
C ILE A 159 17.49 -10.25 -5.44
N HIS A 160 18.41 -10.75 -4.63
CA HIS A 160 18.19 -11.85 -3.72
C HIS A 160 17.93 -11.32 -2.31
N ASN A 161 16.87 -11.84 -1.68
CA ASN A 161 16.50 -11.55 -0.31
C ASN A 161 16.71 -12.79 0.56
N PRO A 162 17.78 -12.84 1.38
CA PRO A 162 18.05 -13.95 2.28
C PRO A 162 17.23 -13.88 3.58
N THR A 163 16.36 -12.88 3.75
CA THR A 163 15.60 -12.66 4.98
C THR A 163 14.19 -13.24 4.89
N PRO A 164 13.52 -13.48 6.04
CA PRO A 164 12.16 -13.99 6.07
C PRO A 164 11.08 -12.89 5.87
N TYR A 165 11.46 -11.68 5.44
CA TYR A 165 10.57 -10.51 5.30
C TYR A 165 10.36 -10.12 3.84
N PHE A 166 9.18 -9.61 3.50
CA PHE A 166 8.96 -8.92 2.23
C PHE A 166 9.66 -7.56 2.24
N VAL A 167 10.50 -7.29 1.25
CA VAL A 167 11.15 -5.97 1.09
C VAL A 167 10.48 -5.21 -0.04
N SER A 168 9.67 -4.21 0.31
CA SER A 168 9.07 -3.28 -0.67
C SER A 168 10.07 -2.20 -1.04
N LEU A 169 10.54 -2.19 -2.28
CA LEU A 169 11.52 -1.22 -2.74
C LEU A 169 10.81 0.09 -3.13
N GLN A 170 11.27 1.20 -2.56
CA GLN A 170 10.83 2.56 -2.93
C GLN A 170 11.62 3.06 -4.14
N SER A 171 12.94 2.85 -4.11
CA SER A 171 13.86 3.28 -5.15
C SER A 171 14.96 2.24 -5.31
N VAL A 172 15.37 2.03 -6.56
CA VAL A 172 16.59 1.28 -6.92
C VAL A 172 17.28 2.09 -8.01
N LYS A 173 18.60 2.28 -7.87
CA LYS A 173 19.44 2.92 -8.87
C LYS A 173 20.67 2.08 -9.16
N VAL A 174 21.13 2.09 -10.41
CA VAL A 174 22.42 1.54 -10.83
C VAL A 174 23.24 2.70 -11.39
N GLY A 175 24.23 3.16 -10.62
CA GLY A 175 24.84 4.48 -10.83
C GLY A 175 23.78 5.58 -10.78
N ASP A 176 23.68 6.38 -11.83
CA ASP A 176 22.69 7.45 -11.95
C ASP A 176 21.34 7.00 -12.55
N HIS A 177 21.22 5.74 -12.97
CA HIS A 177 20.01 5.23 -13.61
C HIS A 177 19.01 4.74 -12.57
N ALA A 178 17.90 5.46 -12.42
CA ALA A 178 16.78 5.05 -11.58
C ALA A 178 15.86 4.03 -12.29
N ILE A 179 15.44 3.02 -11.54
CA ILE A 179 14.46 2.02 -11.99
C ILE A 179 13.06 2.46 -11.55
N SER A 180 12.15 2.67 -12.52
CA SER A 180 10.82 3.24 -12.26
C SER A 180 9.88 2.34 -11.45
N GLN A 181 10.03 1.01 -11.57
CA GLN A 181 9.19 0.02 -10.90
C GLN A 181 10.05 -1.04 -10.20
N PRO A 182 10.69 -0.69 -9.08
CA PRO A 182 11.61 -1.60 -8.39
C PRO A 182 10.89 -2.77 -7.69
N GLY A 183 9.59 -2.66 -7.50
CA GLY A 183 8.75 -3.78 -7.04
C GLY A 183 8.97 -4.18 -5.58
N MET A 184 8.79 -5.46 -5.31
CA MET A 184 8.93 -6.05 -3.99
C MET A 184 9.65 -7.38 -4.10
N VAL A 185 10.57 -7.63 -3.18
CA VAL A 185 11.34 -8.88 -3.12
C VAL A 185 10.72 -9.80 -2.07
N PRO A 186 10.33 -11.04 -2.43
CA PRO A 186 9.72 -11.97 -1.49
C PRO A 186 10.74 -12.48 -0.46
N PRO A 187 10.28 -13.00 0.70
CA PRO A 187 11.12 -13.71 1.66
C PRO A 187 11.86 -14.87 1.02
N LEU A 188 13.14 -15.03 1.37
CA LEU A 188 13.98 -16.18 0.99
C LEU A 188 13.96 -16.45 -0.53
N GLY A 189 13.79 -15.40 -1.33
CA GLY A 189 13.55 -15.48 -2.77
C GLY A 189 14.28 -14.40 -3.54
N SER A 190 13.95 -14.30 -4.82
CA SER A 190 14.59 -13.34 -5.73
C SER A 190 13.57 -12.59 -6.57
N HIS A 191 13.90 -11.35 -6.90
CA HIS A 191 13.17 -10.50 -7.84
C HIS A 191 14.15 -10.02 -8.92
N ALA A 192 13.67 -9.83 -10.14
CA ALA A 192 14.52 -9.39 -11.24
C ALA A 192 13.99 -8.12 -11.87
N LEU A 193 14.90 -7.18 -12.12
CA LEU A 193 14.63 -5.91 -12.78
C LEU A 193 15.37 -5.86 -14.12
N SER A 194 14.72 -5.27 -15.11
CA SER A 194 15.38 -4.88 -16.35
C SER A 194 16.16 -3.60 -16.12
N VAL A 195 17.43 -3.61 -16.52
CA VAL A 195 18.36 -2.49 -16.38
C VAL A 195 19.03 -2.25 -17.73
N PRO A 196 19.03 -1.02 -18.26
CA PRO A 196 19.69 -0.71 -19.54
C PRO A 196 21.16 -1.15 -19.54
N ALA A 197 21.66 -1.70 -20.65
CA ALA A 197 23.06 -2.14 -20.76
C ALA A 197 24.07 -1.06 -20.34
N GLN A 198 23.82 0.18 -20.75
CA GLN A 198 24.63 1.37 -20.46
C GLN A 198 24.63 1.84 -19.00
N ALA A 199 23.66 1.42 -18.17
CA ALA A 199 23.72 1.75 -16.75
C ALA A 199 24.94 1.06 -16.14
N THR A 200 25.80 1.77 -15.42
CA THR A 200 26.99 1.20 -14.77
C THR A 200 27.20 1.87 -13.42
N GLY A 201 27.98 1.25 -12.53
CA GLY A 201 28.25 1.77 -11.20
C GLY A 201 27.54 1.03 -10.06
N PRO A 202 27.64 1.54 -8.82
CA PRO A 202 27.12 0.89 -7.63
C PRO A 202 25.59 0.85 -7.63
N VAL A 203 25.03 -0.13 -6.93
CA VAL A 203 23.59 -0.22 -6.73
C VAL A 203 23.24 0.51 -5.44
N SER A 204 22.23 1.37 -5.48
CA SER A 204 21.67 2.00 -4.28
C SER A 204 20.16 1.81 -4.22
N TRP A 205 19.61 1.65 -3.03
CA TRP A 205 18.18 1.43 -2.85
C TRP A 205 17.66 1.95 -1.52
N GLN A 206 16.36 2.22 -1.51
CA GLN A 206 15.58 2.49 -0.31
C GLN A 206 14.37 1.58 -0.29
N ALA A 207 13.92 1.21 0.91
CA ALA A 207 12.74 0.40 1.11
C ALA A 207 11.65 1.21 1.83
N ILE A 208 10.41 0.74 1.72
CA ILE A 208 9.29 1.25 2.50
C ILE A 208 9.15 0.35 3.74
N ASN A 209 9.20 0.95 4.93
CA ASN A 209 9.09 0.25 6.21
C ASN A 209 7.64 -0.12 6.57
N ASP A 210 7.43 -0.75 7.73
CA ASP A 210 6.12 -1.21 8.21
C ASP A 210 5.09 -0.07 8.40
N TYR A 211 5.57 1.15 8.63
CA TYR A 211 4.74 2.34 8.86
C TYR A 211 4.51 3.16 7.57
N GLY A 212 4.98 2.69 6.42
CA GLY A 212 4.88 3.41 5.15
C GLY A 212 5.94 4.50 4.94
N GLY A 213 6.91 4.63 5.85
CA GLY A 213 8.04 5.55 5.72
C GLY A 213 9.15 4.98 4.83
N ILE A 214 9.99 5.87 4.32
CA ILE A 214 11.14 5.51 3.46
C ILE A 214 12.37 5.29 4.35
N SER A 215 13.11 4.21 4.11
CA SER A 215 14.35 3.90 4.82
C SER A 215 15.51 4.80 4.40
N ASP A 216 16.59 4.77 5.19
CA ASP A 216 17.90 5.26 4.73
C ASP A 216 18.35 4.50 3.48
N THR A 217 19.17 5.15 2.67
CA THR A 217 19.75 4.56 1.46
C THR A 217 20.77 3.48 1.84
N ALA A 218 20.60 2.29 1.27
CA ALA A 218 21.59 1.22 1.28
C ALA A 218 22.34 1.14 -0.05
N HIS A 219 23.54 0.57 -0.02
CA HIS A 219 24.45 0.52 -1.15
C HIS A 219 25.10 -0.86 -1.29
N GLN A 220 25.44 -1.22 -2.53
CA GLN A 220 26.26 -2.38 -2.90
C GLN A 220 27.16 -2.04 -4.08
#